data_AF-A0A356QCQ7-F1
#
_entry.id   AF-A0A356QCQ7-F1
#
_cell.length_a   1.000
_cell.length_b   1.000
_cell.length_c   1.000
_cell.angle_alpha   90.00
_cell.angle_beta   90.00
_cell.angle_gamma   90.00
#
_symmetry.space_group_name_H-M   'P 1'
#
loop_
_entity.id
_entity.type
_entity.pdbx_description
1 polymer ?
#
loop_
_entity_poly.entity_id
_entity_poly.type
_entity_poly.pdbx_seq_one_letter_code
_entity_poly.pdbx_strand_id
1 'polypeptide(L)'
;EAGTRLLDDGSAELTFDPNIELEIFRHLPDHLSNLPQRVGVPIQLVAGQQSHLMTPSRLKRIARRGLPVSMVPGTHMFPMEHPEETRTAILAAWQQFQTVQP
;
A
#
# COMPACT_ATOMS: atom_id res chain seq x y z
N GLU A 1 2.71 -6.82 -16.93
CA GLU A 1 2.11 -6.80 -15.57
C GLU A 1 2.61 -5.57 -14.83
N ALA A 2 1.98 -5.20 -13.71
CA ALA A 2 2.48 -4.12 -12.86
C ALA A 2 3.91 -4.45 -12.40
N GLY A 3 4.90 -3.72 -12.90
CA GLY A 3 6.31 -3.92 -12.57
C GLY A 3 7.15 -4.67 -13.62
N THR A 4 6.58 -5.14 -14.74
CA THR A 4 7.32 -5.89 -15.76
C THR A 4 7.09 -5.31 -17.16
N ARG A 5 8.19 -5.02 -17.87
CA ARG A 5 8.20 -4.60 -19.27
C ARG A 5 8.65 -5.77 -20.16
N LEU A 6 7.89 -6.04 -21.23
CA LEU A 6 8.29 -6.96 -22.28
C LEU A 6 9.19 -6.24 -23.29
N LEU A 7 10.21 -6.93 -23.79
CA LEU A 7 11.13 -6.46 -24.81
C LEU A 7 10.81 -7.13 -26.16
N ASP A 8 11.28 -6.52 -27.25
CA ASP A 8 10.98 -6.97 -28.62
C ASP A 8 11.53 -8.37 -28.93
N ASP A 9 12.55 -8.82 -28.21
CA ASP A 9 13.15 -10.16 -28.32
C ASP A 9 12.38 -11.24 -27.54
N GLY A 10 11.25 -10.87 -26.92
CA GLY A 10 10.42 -11.77 -26.11
C GLY A 10 10.91 -11.93 -24.66
N SER A 11 12.00 -11.25 -24.28
CA SER A 11 12.44 -11.20 -22.88
C SER A 11 11.60 -10.22 -22.06
N ALA A 12 11.81 -10.24 -20.74
CA ALA A 12 11.11 -9.39 -19.79
C ALA A 12 12.08 -8.84 -18.75
N GLU A 13 11.84 -7.61 -18.30
CA GLU A 13 12.62 -6.98 -17.24
C GLU A 13 11.72 -6.28 -16.23
N LEU A 14 12.24 -6.10 -15.01
CA LEU A 14 11.56 -5.36 -13.96
C LEU A 14 11.67 -3.85 -14.24
N THR A 15 10.56 -3.14 -14.07
CA THR A 15 10.51 -1.68 -14.20
C THR A 15 10.83 -0.97 -12.88
N PHE A 16 11.36 -1.69 -11.90
CA PHE A 16 11.65 -1.23 -10.55
C PHE A 16 12.86 -1.97 -9.97
N ASP A 17 13.46 -1.42 -8.91
CA ASP A 17 14.53 -2.10 -8.17
C ASP A 17 13.93 -3.08 -7.15
N PRO A 18 14.20 -4.40 -7.25
CA PRO A 18 13.65 -5.39 -6.33
C PRO A 18 14.11 -5.18 -4.88
N ASN A 19 15.26 -4.54 -4.64
CA ASN A 19 15.69 -4.21 -3.29
C ASN A 19 14.78 -3.14 -2.66
N ILE A 20 14.38 -2.13 -3.45
CA ILE A 20 13.45 -1.09 -3.00
C ILE A 20 12.07 -1.70 -2.70
N GLU A 21 11.56 -2.54 -3.60
CA GLU A 21 10.30 -3.28 -3.36
C GLU A 21 10.37 -4.05 -2.04
N LEU A 22 11.46 -4.79 -1.83
CA LEU A 22 11.65 -5.58 -0.62
C LEU A 22 11.71 -4.71 0.63
N GLU A 23 12.43 -3.58 0.63
CA GLU A 23 12.48 -2.66 1.79
C GLU A 23 11.08 -2.10 2.14
N ILE A 24 10.26 -1.80 1.13
CA ILE A 24 8.92 -1.26 1.32
C ILE A 24 7.96 -2.31 1.88
N PHE A 25 7.95 -3.52 1.31
CA PHE A 25 6.88 -4.49 1.58
C PHE A 25 7.24 -5.60 2.57
N ARG A 26 8.52 -5.84 2.91
CA ARG A 26 8.92 -6.97 3.79
C ARG A 26 8.28 -6.94 5.19
N HIS A 27 7.82 -5.79 5.64
CA HIS A 27 7.21 -5.60 6.95
C HIS A 27 5.68 -5.51 6.90
N LEU A 28 5.06 -5.73 5.73
CA LEU A 28 3.61 -5.71 5.59
C LEU A 28 2.99 -6.87 6.39
N PRO A 29 2.10 -6.61 7.37
CA PRO A 29 1.49 -7.67 8.15
C PRO A 29 0.60 -8.58 7.30
N ASP A 30 0.63 -9.87 7.63
CA ASP A 30 -0.38 -10.80 7.16
C ASP A 30 -1.73 -10.50 7.87
N HIS A 31 -2.85 -10.81 7.20
CA HIS A 31 -4.20 -10.65 7.77
C HIS A 31 -4.60 -9.22 8.18
N LEU A 32 -4.43 -8.24 7.27
CA LEU A 32 -4.77 -6.82 7.48
C LEU A 32 -6.14 -6.55 8.13
N SER A 33 -7.16 -7.38 7.85
CA SER A 33 -8.51 -7.22 8.43
C SER A 33 -8.57 -7.40 9.95
N ASN A 34 -7.62 -8.11 10.56
CA ASN A 34 -7.60 -8.33 12.02
C ASN A 34 -6.65 -7.35 12.71
N LEU A 35 -5.90 -6.55 11.96
CA LEU A 35 -4.83 -5.71 12.47
C LEU A 35 -5.30 -4.70 13.54
N PRO A 36 -6.45 -4.00 13.38
CA PRO A 36 -6.94 -3.08 14.42
C PRO A 36 -7.22 -3.73 15.78
N GLN A 37 -7.48 -5.04 15.82
CA GLN A 37 -7.73 -5.78 17.06
C GLN A 37 -6.43 -6.30 17.69
N ARG A 38 -5.34 -6.36 16.93
CA ARG A 38 -4.07 -6.98 17.35
C ARG A 38 -3.07 -5.98 17.89
N VAL A 39 -3.17 -4.70 17.54
CA VAL A 39 -2.19 -3.69 17.95
C VAL A 39 -2.87 -2.53 18.69
N GLY A 40 -2.20 -2.02 19.72
CA GLY A 40 -2.67 -0.92 20.57
C GLY A 40 -2.21 0.47 20.11
N VAL A 41 -1.91 0.64 18.83
CA VAL A 41 -1.39 1.88 18.25
C VAL A 41 -2.23 2.30 17.05
N PRO A 42 -2.28 3.60 16.69
CA PRO A 42 -2.93 4.05 15.47
C PRO A 42 -2.34 3.37 14.21
N ILE A 43 -3.20 3.07 13.24
CA ILE A 43 -2.81 2.44 11.98
C ILE A 43 -3.56 3.07 10.82
N GLN A 44 -2.87 3.18 9.69
CA GLN A 44 -3.43 3.56 8.40
C GLN A 44 -2.92 2.59 7.34
N LEU A 45 -3.82 2.09 6.49
CA LEU A 45 -3.43 1.37 5.28
C LEU A 45 -3.39 2.35 4.09
N VAL A 46 -2.29 2.32 3.33
CA VAL A 46 -2.17 3.02 2.05
C VAL A 46 -2.21 1.97 0.93
N ALA A 47 -3.08 2.15 -0.06
CA ALA A 47 -3.25 1.19 -1.15
C ALA A 47 -3.36 1.88 -2.52
N GLY A 48 -2.85 1.23 -3.56
CA GLY A 48 -3.03 1.70 -4.94
C GLY A 48 -4.45 1.46 -5.46
N GLN A 49 -5.00 2.44 -6.17
CA GLN A 49 -6.37 2.41 -6.75
C GLN A 49 -6.58 1.25 -7.73
N GLN A 50 -5.53 0.84 -8.43
CA GLN A 50 -5.53 -0.22 -9.43
C GLN A 50 -4.86 -1.50 -8.88
N SER A 51 -4.68 -1.61 -7.57
CA SER A 51 -4.07 -2.78 -6.95
C SER A 51 -4.96 -4.02 -7.11
N HIS A 52 -4.44 -5.04 -7.79
CA HIS A 52 -5.08 -6.36 -7.84
C HIS A 52 -5.01 -7.11 -6.50
N LEU A 53 -4.12 -6.69 -5.59
CA LEU A 53 -4.01 -7.26 -4.24
C LEU A 53 -5.07 -6.68 -3.30
N MET A 54 -5.37 -5.38 -3.43
CA MET A 54 -6.35 -4.64 -2.63
C MET A 54 -7.65 -4.43 -3.41
N THR A 55 -8.31 -5.53 -3.77
CA THR A 55 -9.58 -5.48 -4.50
C THR A 55 -10.70 -4.76 -3.73
N PRO A 56 -11.74 -4.23 -4.39
CA PRO A 56 -12.85 -3.56 -3.72
C PRO A 56 -13.52 -4.39 -2.61
N SER A 57 -13.63 -5.71 -2.79
CA SER A 57 -14.19 -6.61 -1.78
C SER A 57 -13.29 -6.76 -0.55
N ARG A 58 -11.96 -6.79 -0.73
CA ARG A 58 -10.97 -6.79 0.35
C ARG A 58 -10.98 -5.46 1.09
N LEU A 59 -10.94 -4.34 0.38
CA LEU A 59 -11.02 -3.00 0.97
C LEU A 59 -12.30 -2.82 1.81
N LYS A 60 -13.45 -3.26 1.28
CA LYS A 60 -14.73 -3.23 2.03
C LYS A 60 -14.70 -4.12 3.28
N ARG A 61 -13.96 -5.23 3.28
CA ARG A 61 -13.78 -6.09 4.47
C ARG A 61 -12.91 -5.40 5.51
N ILE A 62 -11.80 -4.81 5.08
CA ILE A 62 -10.85 -4.08 5.90
C ILE A 62 -11.53 -2.88 6.58
N ALA A 63 -12.26 -2.07 5.81
CA ALA A 63 -12.99 -0.92 6.33
C ALA A 63 -14.04 -1.30 7.38
N ARG A 64 -14.80 -2.38 7.16
CA ARG A 64 -15.78 -2.89 8.16
C ARG A 64 -15.14 -3.35 9.47
N ARG A 65 -13.85 -3.67 9.46
CA ARG A 65 -13.07 -4.06 10.65
C ARG A 65 -12.41 -2.86 11.33
N GLY A 66 -12.67 -1.65 10.85
CA GLY A 66 -12.19 -0.41 11.45
C GLY A 66 -10.74 -0.07 11.10
N LEU A 67 -10.16 -0.65 10.05
CA LEU A 67 -8.85 -0.21 9.54
C LEU A 67 -9.08 0.90 8.50
N PRO A 68 -8.63 2.14 8.76
CA PRO A 68 -8.69 3.22 7.78
C PRO A 68 -7.84 2.91 6.54
N VAL A 69 -8.34 3.29 5.36
CA VAL A 69 -7.63 3.10 4.09
C VAL A 69 -7.59 4.41 3.32
N SER A 70 -6.41 4.76 2.80
CA SER A 70 -6.19 5.87 1.88
C SER A 70 -5.74 5.31 0.54
N MET A 71 -6.27 5.86 -0.55
CA MET A 71 -6.01 5.38 -1.89
C MET A 71 -5.06 6.32 -2.63
N VAL A 72 -4.03 5.76 -3.27
CA VAL A 72 -3.04 6.47 -4.11
C VAL A 72 -3.20 5.98 -5.56
N PRO A 73 -2.98 6.81 -6.60
CA PRO A 73 -2.94 6.32 -7.98
C PRO A 73 -1.95 5.15 -8.14
N GLY A 74 -2.17 4.29 -9.13
CA GLY A 74 -1.28 3.17 -9.43
C GLY A 74 -1.73 1.81 -8.87
N THR A 75 -0.86 0.83 -9.10
CA THR A 75 -1.09 -0.60 -8.89
C THR A 75 -0.67 -1.02 -7.47
N HIS A 76 -0.19 -2.26 -7.26
CA HIS A 76 0.47 -2.59 -5.99
C HIS A 76 1.86 -1.95 -5.88
N MET A 77 2.46 -1.59 -7.02
CA MET A 77 3.75 -0.90 -7.11
C MET A 77 3.62 0.62 -7.00
N PHE A 78 2.46 1.11 -6.56
CA PHE A 78 2.17 2.55 -6.41
C PHE A 78 3.25 3.36 -5.68
N PRO A 79 4.00 2.84 -4.68
CA PRO A 79 5.08 3.62 -4.05
C PRO A 79 6.19 4.01 -5.02
N MET A 80 6.43 3.20 -6.05
CA MET A 80 7.43 3.43 -7.09
C MET A 80 6.85 4.11 -8.34
N GLU A 81 5.57 3.88 -8.63
CA GLU A 81 4.86 4.52 -9.76
C GLU A 81 4.50 5.99 -9.44
N HIS A 82 4.12 6.27 -8.18
CA HIS A 82 3.61 7.56 -7.71
C HIS A 82 4.24 7.94 -6.35
N PRO A 83 5.56 8.22 -6.31
CA PRO A 83 6.30 8.44 -5.07
C PRO A 83 5.84 9.68 -4.30
N GLU A 84 5.47 10.77 -4.98
CA GLU A 84 5.04 12.01 -4.32
C GLU A 84 3.64 11.90 -3.71
N GLU A 85 2.71 11.24 -4.39
CA GLU A 85 1.38 10.94 -3.87
C GLU A 85 1.45 9.95 -2.71
N THR A 86 2.34 8.96 -2.80
CA THR A 86 2.63 8.03 -1.70
C THR A 86 3.17 8.75 -0.48
N ARG A 87 4.16 9.63 -0.67
CA ARG A 87 4.72 10.49 0.39
C ARG A 87 3.63 11.35 1.02
N THR A 88 2.78 11.95 0.21
CA THR A 88 1.67 12.80 0.70
C THR A 88 0.68 12.00 1.54
N ALA A 89 0.31 10.80 1.12
CA ALA A 89 -0.58 9.92 1.88
C ALA A 89 0.02 9.50 3.24
N ILE A 90 1.33 9.18 3.27
CA ILE A 90 2.03 8.83 4.52
C ILE A 90 2.08 10.03 5.47
N LEU A 91 2.40 11.23 4.97
CA LEU A 91 2.43 12.44 5.79
C LEU A 91 1.05 12.80 6.34
N ALA A 92 -0.01 12.66 5.54
CA ALA A 92 -1.37 12.88 5.99
C ALA A 92 -1.77 11.91 7.10
N ALA A 93 -1.43 10.62 6.96
CA ALA A 93 -1.65 9.60 7.99
C ALA A 93 -0.90 9.94 9.28
N TRP A 94 0.38 10.32 9.16
CA TRP A 94 1.22 10.71 10.29
C TRP A 94 0.64 11.91 11.07
N GLN A 95 0.16 12.93 10.36
CA GLN A 95 -0.48 14.09 10.97
C GLN A 95 -1.75 13.71 11.74
N GLN A 96 -2.58 12.82 11.19
CA GLN A 96 -3.77 12.33 11.90
C GLN A 96 -3.40 11.65 13.22
N PHE A 97 -2.34 10.84 13.24
CA PHE A 97 -1.88 10.18 14.47
C PHE A 97 -1.39 11.16 15.53
N GLN A 98 -0.84 12.31 15.15
CA GLN A 98 -0.43 13.34 16.11
C GLN A 98 -1.62 14.08 16.76
N THR A 99 -2.74 14.18 16.05
CA THR A 99 -3.95 14.84 16.56
C THR A 99 -4.80 13.96 17.46
N VAL A 100 -4.63 12.64 17.39
CA VAL A 100 -5.28 11.69 18.30
C VAL A 100 -4.40 11.56 19.55
N GLN A 101 -4.57 12.49 20.50
CA GLN A 101 -4.02 12.30 21.86
C GLN A 101 -4.87 11.26 22.63
N PRO A 102 -4.24 10.43 23.49
CA PRO A 102 -4.95 9.42 24.28
C PRO A 102 -5.97 10.00 25.26
#